data_AF-A0A3N5PMW2-F1
#
_entry.id   AF-A0A3N5PMW2-F1
#
_cell.length_a   1.000
_cell.length_b   1.000
_cell.length_c   1.000
_cell.angle_alpha   90.00
_cell.angle_beta   90.00
_cell.angle_gamma   90.00
#
_symmetry.space_group_name_H-M   'P 1'
#
loop_
_entity.id
_entity.type
_entity.pdbx_description
1 polymer ?
#
loop_
_entity_poly.entity_id
_entity_poly.type
_entity_poly.pdbx_seq_one_letter_code
_entity_poly.pdbx_strand_id
1 'polypeptide(L)' 'EIVVDKDMKTNVAGVFAAGDSIQKKYRQVTTAVADGTIAALSVADYLNNLKKVAAEQLN' A
#
# COMPACT_ATOMS: atom_id res chain seq x y z
N GLU A 1 14.82 6.42 2.20
CA GLU A 1 13.87 5.42 1.70
C GLU A 1 12.73 5.27 2.70
N ILE A 2 11.56 4.86 2.25
CA ILE A 2 10.38 4.67 3.08
C ILE A 2 10.34 3.21 3.55
N VAL A 3 10.21 2.99 4.85
CA VAL A 3 9.99 1.65 5.40
C VAL A 3 8.53 1.28 5.18
N VAL A 4 8.31 0.10 4.60
CA VAL A 4 6.97 -0.45 4.36
C VAL A 4 6.88 -1.88 4.84
N ASP A 5 5.66 -2.35 5.10
CA ASP A 5 5.39 -3.77 5.29
C ASP A 5 5.23 -4.51 3.95
N LYS A 6 4.84 -5.80 4.01
CA LYS A 6 4.63 -6.65 2.83
C LYS A 6 3.46 -6.20 1.93
N ASP A 7 2.55 -5.37 2.46
CA ASP A 7 1.40 -4.83 1.74
C ASP A 7 1.67 -3.39 1.26
N MET A 8 2.95 -2.97 1.29
CA MET A 8 3.42 -1.63 0.90
C MET A 8 2.86 -0.48 1.78
N LYS A 9 2.38 -0.79 3.00
CA LYS A 9 1.88 0.22 3.95
C LYS A 9 3.04 0.90 4.64
N THR A 10 2.96 2.22 4.79
CA THR A 10 3.88 2.99 5.63
C THR A 10 3.41 2.98 7.09
N ASN A 11 4.14 3.68 7.97
CA ASN A 11 3.70 3.92 9.34
C ASN A 11 2.51 4.90 9.45
N VAL A 12 2.12 5.57 8.36
CA VAL A 12 0.97 6.47 8.32
C VAL A 12 -0.20 5.76 7.67
N ALA A 13 -1.33 5.67 8.39
CA ALA A 13 -2.53 5.00 7.90
C ALA A 13 -3.04 5.64 6.59
N GLY A 14 -3.35 4.79 5.61
CA GLY A 14 -3.79 5.23 4.28
C GLY A 14 -2.68 5.73 3.36
N VAL A 15 -1.42 5.77 3.82
CA VAL A 15 -0.25 6.14 2.99
C VAL A 15 0.56 4.89 2.66
N PHE A 16 0.82 4.69 1.37
CA PHE A 16 1.53 3.56 0.81
C PHE A 16 2.71 4.05 -0.03
N ALA A 17 3.76 3.24 -0.15
CA ALA A 17 4.92 3.54 -0.97
C ALA A 17 5.38 2.29 -1.73
N ALA A 18 5.90 2.47 -2.94
CA ALA A 18 6.34 1.38 -3.80
C ALA A 18 7.52 1.83 -4.67
N GLY A 19 8.12 0.89 -5.41
CA GLY A 19 9.24 1.20 -6.31
C GLY A 19 10.48 1.66 -5.56
N ASP A 20 11.39 2.40 -6.19
CA ASP A 20 12.68 2.74 -5.58
C ASP A 20 12.59 3.74 -4.41
N SER A 21 11.39 4.25 -4.12
CA SER A 21 11.11 5.06 -2.94
C SER A 21 11.19 4.26 -1.63
N ILE A 22 10.94 2.94 -1.66
CA ILE A 22 10.97 2.08 -0.45
C ILE A 22 12.34 1.49 -0.18
N GLN A 23 12.57 1.08 1.07
CA GLN A 23 13.80 0.40 1.47
C GLN A 23 13.88 -1.00 0.85
N LYS A 24 14.82 -1.23 -0.07
CA LYS A 24 15.05 -2.54 -0.67
C LYS A 24 16.48 -2.75 -1.16
N LYS A 25 16.90 -4.01 -1.23
CA LYS A 25 18.25 -4.39 -1.71
C LYS A 25 18.40 -4.25 -3.23
N TYR A 26 17.37 -4.62 -4.00
CA TYR A 26 17.43 -4.66 -5.46
C TYR A 26 16.46 -3.65 -6.08
N ARG A 27 16.97 -2.81 -6.98
CA ARG A 27 16.23 -1.76 -7.68
C ARG A 27 16.11 -2.09 -9.15
N GLN A 28 15.20 -3.00 -9.47
CA GLN A 28 14.97 -3.48 -10.82
C GLN A 28 13.55 -3.12 -11.27
N VAL A 29 13.35 -2.91 -12.57
CA VAL A 29 12.05 -2.54 -13.14
C VAL A 29 10.97 -3.53 -12.70
N THR A 30 11.23 -4.83 -12.77
CA THR A 30 10.28 -5.87 -12.36
C THR A 30 9.94 -5.81 -10.88
N THR A 31 10.92 -5.55 -10.01
CA THR A 31 10.67 -5.38 -8.56
C THR A 31 9.84 -4.13 -8.28
N ALA A 32 10.15 -3.00 -8.92
CA ALA A 32 9.41 -1.76 -8.72
C ALA A 32 7.96 -1.86 -9.22
N VAL A 33 7.74 -2.53 -10.36
CA VAL A 33 6.40 -2.80 -10.90
C VAL A 33 5.62 -3.73 -9.97
N ALA A 34 6.24 -4.80 -9.47
CA ALA A 34 5.58 -5.73 -8.54
C ALA A 34 5.13 -5.03 -7.24
N ASP A 35 5.99 -4.20 -6.65
CA ASP A 35 5.62 -3.40 -5.48
C ASP A 35 4.46 -2.45 -5.78
N GLY A 36 4.46 -1.82 -6.97
CA GLY A 36 3.38 -0.96 -7.42
C GLY A 36 2.05 -1.71 -7.52
N THR A 37 2.06 -2.93 -8.05
CA THR A 37 0.88 -3.81 -8.10
C THR A 37 0.36 -4.13 -6.70
N ILE A 38 1.23 -4.51 -5.77
CA ILE A 38 0.84 -4.81 -4.39
C ILE A 38 0.25 -3.57 -3.73
N ALA A 39 0.92 -2.42 -3.81
CA ALA A 39 0.44 -1.18 -3.22
C ALA A 39 -0.94 -0.78 -3.76
N ALA A 40 -1.16 -0.89 -5.08
CA ALA A 40 -2.44 -0.55 -5.68
C ALA A 40 -3.59 -1.43 -5.18
N LEU A 41 -3.37 -2.75 -5.08
CA LEU A 41 -4.37 -3.69 -4.56
C LEU A 41 -4.63 -3.46 -3.07
N SER A 42 -3.58 -3.24 -2.28
CA SER A 42 -3.72 -2.96 -0.84
C SER A 42 -4.42 -1.63 -0.56
N VAL A 43 -4.20 -0.60 -1.38
CA VAL A 43 -4.97 0.66 -1.34
C VAL A 43 -6.44 0.42 -1.67
N ALA A 44 -6.74 -0.36 -2.70
CA ALA A 44 -8.12 -0.67 -3.08
C ALA A 44 -8.86 -1.37 -1.93
N ASP A 45 -8.23 -2.37 -1.29
CA ASP A 45 -8.78 -3.07 -0.13
C ASP A 45 -8.97 -2.12 1.07
N TYR A 46 -7.99 -1.27 1.35
CA TYR A 46 -8.08 -0.27 2.42
C TYR A 46 -9.29 0.66 2.22
N LEU A 47 -9.46 1.21 1.01
CA LEU A 47 -10.59 2.09 0.69
C LEU A 47 -11.95 1.36 0.76
N ASN A 48 -12.01 0.11 0.30
CA ASN A 48 -13.22 -0.70 0.40
C ASN A 48 -13.62 -0.96 1.85
N ASN A 49 -12.65 -1.26 2.72
CA ASN A 49 -12.91 -1.46 4.14
C ASN A 49 -13.36 -0.17 4.83
N LEU A 50 -12.77 0.98 4.50
CA LEU A 50 -13.24 2.28 5.01
C LEU A 50 -14.70 2.56 4.63
N LYS A 51 -15.10 2.24 3.39
CA LYS A 51 -16.50 2.38 2.95
C LYS A 51 -17.45 1.47 3.73
N LYS A 52 -17.05 0.21 4.00
CA LYS A 52 -17.85 -0.72 4.79
C LYS A 52 -18.06 -0.22 6.21
N VAL A 53 -16.98 0.17 6.89
CA VAL A 53 -17.04 0.70 8.26
C VAL A 53 -17.91 1.96 8.33
N ALA A 54 -17.75 2.88 7.37
CA ALA A 54 -18.58 4.09 7.31
C ALA A 54 -20.07 3.77 7.08
N ALA A 55 -20.39 2.78 6.24
CA ALA A 55 -21.76 2.33 6.01
C ALA A 55 -22.38 1.63 7.23
N GLU A 56 -21.59 0.84 7.97
CA GLU A 56 -22.03 0.17 9.20
C GLU A 56 -22.32 1.16 10.33
N GLN A 57 -21.57 2.27 10.43
CA GLN A 57 -21.78 3.31 11.45
C GLN A 57 -23.03 4.17 11.23
N LEU A 58 -23.61 4.14 10.04
CA LEU A 58 -24.82 4.89 9.68
C LEU A 58 -26.12 4.09 9.93
N ASN A 59 -26.01 2.80 10.23
CA ASN A 59 -27.14 1.92 10.56
C ASN A 59 -27.27 1.74 12.08
#